data_AF-A0A368GFW0-F1
#
_entry.id   AF-A0A368GFW0-F1
#
_cell.length_a   1.000
_cell.length_b   1.000
_cell.length_c   1.000
_cell.angle_alpha   90.00
_cell.angle_beta   90.00
_cell.angle_gamma   90.00
#
_symmetry.space_group_name_H-M   'P 1'
#
loop_
_entity.id
_entity.type
_entity.pdbx_description
1 polymer ?
#
loop_
_entity_poly.entity_id
_entity_poly.type
_entity_poly.pdbx_seq_one_letter_code
_entity_poly.pdbx_strand_id
1 'polypeptide(L)'
;MLYLFVKFLYLVNIFTQFYILNSFLGSDYTFWGLQTFRDLWNGREWLDSGVFPRVTMCDFKIRRLANTHKYTVQCVLMINMFNEKIYLFIWFWFLFVAISTAINFGYSFLQLVLTSFREKSTQTWLSCPRYGDDATDSYRHQHIMRRFTHAALRPDGILLLRFIEGHAGAIVARELTTKLFTDYLEQMSYNNPGHSHSTKSTSPGVIDDGPHENLYNSGKVGVLMTPDFPEKHL
;
A
#
# COMPACT_ATOMS: atom_id res chain seq x y z
N MET A 1 9.72 -4.81 -8.74
CA MET A 1 9.54 -6.21 -8.27
C MET A 1 9.93 -6.44 -6.81
N LEU A 2 11.11 -5.98 -6.38
CA LEU A 2 11.58 -6.12 -4.98
C LEU A 2 10.57 -5.66 -3.93
N TYR A 3 9.88 -4.53 -4.17
CA TYR A 3 8.84 -4.03 -3.26
C TYR A 3 7.71 -5.03 -2.98
N LEU A 4 7.21 -5.70 -4.02
CA LEU A 4 6.16 -6.72 -3.86
C LEU A 4 6.70 -7.94 -3.12
N PHE A 5 7.94 -8.33 -3.38
CA PHE A 5 8.58 -9.43 -2.68
C PHE A 5 8.73 -9.15 -1.17
N VAL A 6 9.16 -7.94 -0.78
CA VAL A 6 9.23 -7.54 0.63
C VAL A 6 7.84 -7.56 1.28
N LYS A 7 6.82 -7.03 0.60
CA LYS A 7 5.44 -7.07 1.11
C LYS A 7 4.91 -8.49 1.25
N PHE A 8 5.29 -9.40 0.35
CA PHE A 8 5.00 -10.83 0.47
C PHE A 8 5.70 -11.46 1.68
N LEU A 9 6.98 -11.13 1.92
CA LEU A 9 7.69 -11.60 3.12
C LEU A 9 7.01 -11.15 4.42
N TYR A 10 6.41 -9.95 4.44
CA TYR A 10 5.59 -9.53 5.60
C TYR A 10 4.36 -10.41 5.82
N LEU A 11 3.70 -10.88 4.74
CA LEU A 11 2.62 -11.86 4.86
C LEU A 11 3.12 -13.19 5.40
N VAL A 12 4.23 -13.71 4.86
CA VAL A 12 4.82 -14.95 5.35
C VAL A 12 5.22 -14.83 6.83
N ASN A 13 5.76 -13.69 7.23
CA ASN A 13 6.15 -13.43 8.62
C ASN A 13 4.94 -13.49 9.57
N ILE A 14 3.83 -12.80 9.24
CA ILE A 14 2.64 -12.82 10.11
C ILE A 14 2.02 -14.22 10.18
N PHE A 15 1.97 -14.98 9.08
CA PHE A 15 1.50 -16.37 9.10
C PHE A 15 2.41 -17.28 9.93
N THR A 16 3.73 -17.08 9.85
CA THR A 16 4.70 -17.85 10.64
C THR A 16 4.54 -17.55 12.12
N GLN A 17 4.41 -16.28 12.50
CA GLN A 17 4.17 -15.88 13.90
C GLN A 17 2.86 -16.45 14.43
N PHE A 18 1.80 -16.43 13.61
CA PHE A 18 0.52 -17.01 13.97
C PHE A 18 0.59 -18.53 14.14
N TYR A 19 1.35 -19.22 13.27
CA TYR A 19 1.58 -20.66 13.39
C TYR A 19 2.38 -21.02 14.66
N ILE A 20 3.45 -20.27 14.95
CA ILE A 20 4.24 -20.46 16.18
C ILE A 20 3.37 -20.26 17.42
N LEU A 21 2.51 -19.24 17.42
CA LEU A 21 1.55 -19.03 18.51
C LEU A 21 0.61 -20.22 18.68
N ASN A 22 0.06 -20.75 17.58
CA ASN A 22 -0.82 -21.92 17.62
C ASN A 22 -0.10 -23.18 18.12
N SER A 23 1.14 -23.39 17.68
CA SER A 23 1.98 -24.52 18.10
C SER A 23 2.38 -24.41 19.57
N PHE A 24 2.68 -23.21 20.07
CA PHE A 24 3.07 -23.00 21.47
C PHE A 24 1.91 -23.31 22.44
N LEU A 25 0.67 -23.03 22.03
CA LEU A 25 -0.52 -23.36 22.79
C LEU A 25 -0.92 -24.84 22.70
N GLY A 26 -0.32 -25.63 21.80
CA GLY A 26 -0.68 -27.04 21.64
C GLY A 26 -2.13 -27.25 21.21
N SER A 27 -2.74 -26.28 20.51
CA SER A 27 -4.11 -26.39 20.02
C SER A 27 -4.14 -27.00 18.63
N ASP A 28 -4.95 -28.05 18.45
CA ASP A 28 -5.19 -28.69 17.15
C ASP A 28 -5.98 -27.79 16.18
N TYR A 29 -6.58 -26.69 16.68
CA TYR A 29 -7.47 -25.82 15.90
C TYR A 29 -6.97 -24.37 15.85
N THR A 30 -6.62 -23.86 14.67
CA THR A 30 -6.13 -22.48 14.46
C THR A 30 -7.11 -21.37 14.86
N PHE A 31 -8.40 -21.70 14.94
CA PHE A 31 -9.48 -20.78 15.32
C PHE A 31 -9.90 -20.89 16.80
N TRP A 32 -9.07 -21.51 17.65
CA TRP A 32 -9.32 -21.63 19.09
C TRP A 32 -9.61 -20.27 19.76
N GLY A 33 -9.01 -19.17 19.29
CA GLY A 33 -9.21 -17.83 19.84
C GLY A 33 -10.67 -17.33 19.76
N LEU A 34 -11.38 -17.62 18.65
CA LEU A 34 -12.79 -17.25 18.49
C LEU A 34 -13.71 -18.05 19.42
N GLN A 35 -13.44 -19.35 19.54
CA GLN A 35 -14.20 -20.23 20.42
C GLN A 35 -14.00 -19.83 21.89
N THR A 36 -12.75 -19.61 22.29
CA THR A 36 -12.40 -19.19 23.65
C THR A 36 -13.04 -17.85 24.01
N PHE A 37 -13.04 -16.89 23.08
CA PHE A 37 -13.71 -15.61 23.30
C PHE A 37 -15.22 -15.77 23.49
N ARG A 38 -15.86 -16.62 22.68
CA ARG A 38 -17.30 -16.90 22.78
C ARG A 38 -17.63 -17.59 24.11
N ASP A 39 -16.81 -18.53 24.56
CA ASP A 39 -17.04 -19.24 25.81
C ASP A 39 -16.86 -18.31 27.02
N LEU A 40 -15.85 -17.44 26.98
CA LEU A 40 -15.62 -16.42 28.00
C LEU A 40 -16.77 -15.39 28.06
N TRP A 41 -17.28 -14.94 26.91
CA TRP A 41 -18.41 -14.01 26.84
C TRP A 41 -19.70 -14.61 27.41
N ASN A 42 -19.90 -15.91 27.21
CA ASN A 42 -21.05 -16.65 27.74
C ASN A 42 -20.88 -17.06 29.22
N GLY A 43 -19.81 -16.64 29.88
CA GLY A 43 -19.54 -16.97 31.28
C GLY A 43 -19.23 -18.46 31.52
N ARG A 44 -18.92 -19.21 30.47
CA ARG A 44 -18.45 -20.60 30.61
C ARG A 44 -16.97 -20.58 30.95
N GLU A 45 -16.65 -20.88 32.20
CA GLU A 45 -15.26 -21.02 32.61
C GLU A 45 -14.62 -22.24 31.93
N TRP A 46 -13.40 -22.01 31.42
CA TRP A 46 -12.51 -23.00 30.82
C TRP A 46 -12.04 -24.05 31.84
N LEU A 47 -12.95 -24.88 32.34
CA LEU A 47 -12.63 -26.01 33.23
C LEU A 47 -12.29 -27.29 32.46
N ASP A 48 -12.67 -27.41 31.19
CA ASP A 48 -12.60 -28.68 30.45
C ASP A 48 -11.59 -28.73 29.29
N SER A 49 -11.08 -27.57 28.82
CA SER A 49 -10.22 -27.57 27.61
C SER A 49 -8.73 -27.84 27.87
N GLY A 50 -8.29 -27.94 29.13
CA GLY A 50 -6.98 -28.50 29.51
C GLY A 50 -5.71 -27.77 29.05
N VAL A 51 -5.78 -26.79 28.14
CA VAL A 51 -4.58 -26.09 27.60
C VAL A 51 -3.87 -25.26 28.68
N PHE A 52 -4.64 -24.68 29.61
CA PHE A 52 -4.10 -23.85 30.68
C PHE A 52 -4.72 -24.21 32.06
N PRO A 53 -4.18 -25.21 32.78
CA PRO A 53 -4.66 -25.55 34.12
C PRO A 53 -4.38 -24.42 35.13
N ARG A 54 -5.44 -23.85 35.72
CA ARG A 54 -5.32 -22.84 36.79
C ARG A 54 -4.95 -23.45 38.15
N VAL A 55 -5.23 -24.74 38.31
CA VAL A 55 -4.96 -25.53 39.51
C VAL A 55 -4.18 -26.79 39.12
N THR A 56 -3.10 -27.08 39.83
CA THR A 56 -2.24 -28.25 39.58
C THR A 56 -1.96 -28.98 40.90
N MET A 57 -1.78 -30.30 40.85
CA MET A 57 -1.35 -31.09 42.01
C MET A 57 0.17 -31.20 41.99
N CYS A 58 0.82 -30.81 43.07
CA CYS A 58 2.28 -30.86 43.21
C CYS A 58 2.68 -31.89 44.27
N ASP A 59 3.56 -32.82 43.87
CA ASP A 59 4.04 -33.90 44.72
C ASP A 59 5.39 -33.52 45.37
N PHE A 60 5.39 -33.40 46.69
CA PHE A 60 6.59 -33.16 47.48
C PHE A 60 7.06 -34.46 48.15
N LYS A 61 8.35 -34.77 48.01
CA LYS A 61 8.98 -35.91 48.70
C LYS A 61 9.82 -35.38 49.87
N ILE A 62 9.40 -35.67 51.10
CA ILE A 62 10.11 -35.26 52.31
C ILE A 62 10.73 -36.49 52.96
N ARG A 63 12.02 -36.41 53.31
CA ARG A 63 12.75 -37.49 54.00
C ARG A 63 12.72 -37.27 55.52
N ARG A 64 12.25 -38.28 56.27
CA ARG A 64 12.29 -38.31 57.75
C ARG A 64 12.82 -39.69 58.17
N LEU A 65 13.89 -39.72 58.98
CA LEU A 65 14.45 -40.94 59.62
C LEU A 65 14.47 -42.18 58.68
N ALA A 66 15.29 -42.12 57.62
CA ALA A 66 15.47 -43.20 56.62
C ALA A 66 14.23 -43.56 55.75
N ASN A 67 13.05 -42.98 55.97
CA ASN A 67 11.87 -43.17 55.13
C ASN A 67 11.51 -41.91 54.32
N THR A 68 11.08 -42.08 53.07
CA THR A 68 10.66 -40.97 52.19
C THR A 68 9.14 -40.94 52.08
N HIS A 69 8.50 -39.92 52.65
CA HIS A 69 7.05 -39.74 52.57
C HIS A 69 6.70 -38.79 51.43
N LYS A 70 5.67 -39.14 50.65
CA LYS A 70 5.13 -38.31 49.57
C LYS A 70 3.91 -37.55 50.08
N TYR A 71 3.87 -36.24 49.82
CA TYR A 71 2.75 -35.36 50.09
C TYR A 71 2.28 -34.74 48.78
N THR A 72 0.97 -34.68 48.58
CA THR A 72 0.35 -34.06 47.40
C THR A 72 -0.39 -32.81 47.85
N VAL A 73 -0.07 -31.65 47.30
CA VAL A 73 -0.74 -30.38 47.63
C VAL A 73 -1.30 -29.71 46.38
N GLN A 74 -2.37 -28.95 46.56
CA GLN A 74 -2.98 -28.17 45.49
C GLN A 74 -2.24 -26.83 45.32
N CYS A 75 -1.68 -26.60 44.13
CA CYS A 75 -1.02 -25.36 43.75
C CYS A 75 -1.89 -24.55 42.78
N VAL A 76 -2.03 -23.25 43.02
CA VAL A 76 -2.73 -22.33 42.11
C VAL A 76 -1.68 -21.65 41.24
N LEU A 77 -1.81 -21.81 39.92
CA LEU A 77 -0.85 -21.29 38.96
C LEU A 77 -1.35 -19.95 38.40
N MET A 78 -1.20 -18.89 39.21
CA MET A 78 -1.68 -17.54 38.87
C MET A 78 -1.13 -17.05 37.52
N ILE A 79 0.12 -17.38 37.18
CA ILE A 79 0.76 -17.03 35.90
C ILE A 79 -0.03 -17.57 34.69
N ASN A 80 -0.71 -18.70 34.84
CA ASN A 80 -1.44 -19.32 33.76
C ASN A 80 -2.76 -18.59 33.44
N MET A 81 -3.38 -18.02 34.47
CA MET A 81 -4.56 -17.18 34.32
C MET A 81 -4.23 -15.88 33.56
N PHE A 82 -3.04 -15.33 33.76
CA PHE A 82 -2.55 -14.18 32.98
C PHE A 82 -2.24 -14.56 31.54
N ASN A 83 -1.58 -15.71 31.33
CA ASN A 83 -1.28 -16.26 30.02
C ASN A 83 -2.55 -16.46 29.18
N GLU A 84 -3.62 -16.99 29.77
CA GLU A 84 -4.92 -17.15 29.11
C GLU A 84 -5.40 -15.84 28.47
N LYS A 85 -5.33 -14.72 29.21
CA LYS A 85 -5.84 -13.42 28.72
C LYS A 85 -4.92 -12.75 27.71
N ILE A 86 -3.60 -12.79 27.93
CA ILE A 86 -2.65 -12.17 27.01
C ILE A 86 -2.61 -12.93 25.66
N TYR A 87 -2.68 -14.27 25.67
CA TYR A 87 -2.69 -15.04 24.42
C TYR A 87 -3.97 -14.82 23.62
N LEU A 88 -5.12 -14.66 24.28
CA LEU A 88 -6.35 -14.26 23.59
C LEU A 88 -6.23 -12.88 22.96
N PHE A 89 -5.70 -11.90 23.68
CA PHE A 89 -5.47 -10.56 23.16
C PHE A 89 -4.51 -10.57 21.95
N ILE A 90 -3.38 -11.29 22.06
CA ILE A 90 -2.38 -11.42 21.00
C ILE A 90 -2.99 -12.12 19.76
N TRP A 91 -3.86 -13.11 19.95
CA TRP A 91 -4.51 -13.80 18.83
C TRP A 91 -5.38 -12.84 18.00
N PHE A 92 -6.22 -12.01 18.65
CA PHE A 92 -7.00 -10.99 17.96
C PHE A 92 -6.13 -9.91 17.33
N TRP A 93 -5.04 -9.53 18.00
CA TRP A 93 -4.07 -8.58 17.47
C TRP A 93 -3.42 -9.09 16.18
N PHE A 94 -2.94 -10.34 16.16
CA PHE A 94 -2.36 -10.93 14.95
C PHE A 94 -3.39 -11.10 13.84
N LEU A 95 -4.64 -11.43 14.16
CA LEU A 95 -5.72 -11.45 13.17
C LEU A 95 -5.91 -10.07 12.52
N PHE A 96 -5.94 -9.00 13.32
CA PHE A 96 -6.04 -7.62 12.82
C PHE A 96 -4.84 -7.24 11.94
N VAL A 97 -3.62 -7.53 12.41
CA VAL A 97 -2.38 -7.24 11.65
C VAL A 97 -2.34 -8.05 10.35
N ALA A 98 -2.78 -9.31 10.36
CA ALA A 98 -2.85 -10.15 9.17
C ALA A 98 -3.82 -9.57 8.13
N ILE A 99 -5.03 -9.16 8.53
CA ILE A 99 -6.02 -8.54 7.65
C ILE A 99 -5.47 -7.23 7.06
N SER A 100 -4.92 -6.36 7.90
CA SER A 100 -4.34 -5.08 7.46
C SER A 100 -3.19 -5.28 6.46
N THR A 101 -2.30 -6.24 6.73
CA THR A 101 -1.18 -6.57 5.84
C THR A 101 -1.66 -7.19 4.52
N ALA A 102 -2.68 -8.05 4.57
CA ALA A 102 -3.29 -8.65 3.38
C ALA A 102 -3.96 -7.61 2.47
N ILE A 103 -4.71 -6.67 3.06
CA ILE A 103 -5.30 -5.54 2.31
C ILE A 103 -4.19 -4.69 1.68
N ASN A 104 -3.15 -4.36 2.44
CA ASN A 104 -2.04 -3.55 1.95
C ASN A 104 -1.27 -4.23 0.81
N PHE A 105 -1.01 -5.53 0.94
CA PHE A 105 -0.39 -6.34 -0.11
C PHE A 105 -1.28 -6.42 -1.34
N GLY A 106 -2.57 -6.73 -1.18
CA GLY A 106 -3.53 -6.81 -2.28
C GLY A 106 -3.67 -5.49 -3.03
N TYR A 107 -3.77 -4.38 -2.32
CA TYR A 107 -3.80 -3.04 -2.90
C TYR A 107 -2.52 -2.75 -3.72
N SER A 108 -1.36 -3.02 -3.14
CA SER A 108 -0.06 -2.82 -3.79
C SER A 108 0.12 -3.72 -5.01
N PHE A 109 -0.35 -4.96 -4.93
CA PHE A 109 -0.31 -5.94 -6.01
C PHE A 109 -1.22 -5.52 -7.17
N LEU A 110 -2.48 -5.19 -6.90
CA LEU A 110 -3.42 -4.74 -7.92
C LEU A 110 -2.89 -3.50 -8.64
N GLN A 111 -2.35 -2.53 -7.90
CA GLN A 111 -1.83 -1.32 -8.51
C GLN A 111 -0.57 -1.55 -9.37
N LEU A 112 0.30 -2.50 -8.99
CA LEU A 112 1.53 -2.80 -9.73
C LEU A 112 1.33 -3.80 -10.88
N VAL A 113 0.29 -4.62 -10.84
CA VAL A 113 -0.02 -5.57 -11.91
C VAL A 113 -1.00 -4.99 -12.90
N LEU A 114 -2.02 -4.25 -12.44
CA LEU A 114 -3.05 -3.67 -13.31
C LEU A 114 -2.62 -2.31 -13.85
N THR A 115 -2.21 -2.32 -15.11
CA THR A 115 -1.95 -1.12 -15.92
C THR A 115 -3.09 -0.10 -15.89
N SER A 116 -4.34 -0.55 -15.88
CA SER A 116 -5.51 0.34 -15.87
C SER A 116 -5.66 1.14 -14.57
N PHE A 117 -5.23 0.60 -13.43
CA PHE A 117 -5.22 1.34 -12.16
C PHE A 117 -4.07 2.35 -12.10
N ARG A 118 -2.93 2.03 -12.73
CA ARG A 118 -1.81 2.96 -12.89
C ARG A 118 -2.23 4.20 -13.65
N GLU A 119 -2.88 4.01 -14.80
CA GLU A 119 -3.34 5.11 -15.64
C GLU A 119 -4.29 6.04 -14.89
N LYS A 120 -5.22 5.49 -14.07
CA LYS A 120 -6.12 6.32 -13.23
C LYS A 120 -5.39 7.11 -12.14
N SER A 121 -4.40 6.53 -11.47
CA SER A 121 -3.59 7.26 -10.47
C SER A 121 -2.79 8.38 -11.13
N THR A 122 -2.15 8.09 -12.27
CA THR A 122 -1.38 9.08 -13.03
C THR A 122 -2.27 10.19 -13.57
N GLN A 123 -3.47 9.85 -14.06
CA GLN A 123 -4.49 10.84 -14.43
C GLN A 123 -4.88 11.72 -13.25
N THR A 124 -5.02 11.18 -12.04
CA THR A 124 -5.36 11.97 -10.85
C THR A 124 -4.25 12.97 -10.48
N TRP A 125 -2.98 12.63 -10.66
CA TRP A 125 -1.86 13.53 -10.40
C TRP A 125 -1.71 14.63 -11.47
N LEU A 126 -1.94 14.28 -12.74
CA LEU A 126 -1.86 15.19 -13.88
C LEU A 126 -3.18 15.89 -14.22
N SER A 127 -4.27 15.62 -13.50
CA SER A 127 -5.54 16.35 -13.63
C SER A 127 -5.36 17.77 -13.09
N CYS A 128 -4.65 18.60 -13.84
CA CYS A 128 -4.80 20.03 -13.79
C CYS A 128 -6.21 20.38 -14.31
N PRO A 129 -6.98 21.22 -13.59
CA PRO A 129 -8.19 21.78 -14.13
C PRO A 129 -7.86 22.71 -15.31
N ARG A 130 -8.57 22.52 -16.43
CA ARG A 130 -8.69 23.39 -17.61
C ARG A 130 -7.56 23.38 -18.64
N TYR A 131 -7.82 22.68 -19.74
CA TYR A 131 -7.57 23.21 -21.07
C TYR A 131 -8.67 22.76 -22.03
N GLY A 132 -9.30 23.73 -22.70
CA GLY A 132 -10.02 23.60 -23.98
C GLY A 132 -11.20 22.62 -24.04
N ASP A 133 -12.40 23.16 -24.23
CA ASP A 133 -13.66 22.46 -24.50
C ASP A 133 -13.71 21.85 -25.93
N ASP A 134 -12.69 21.07 -26.30
CA ASP A 134 -12.64 20.37 -27.59
C ASP A 134 -12.36 18.88 -27.38
N ALA A 135 -13.34 18.04 -27.77
CA ALA A 135 -13.31 16.60 -27.57
C ALA A 135 -12.08 15.95 -28.23
N THR A 136 -11.60 16.54 -29.33
CA THR A 136 -10.48 16.04 -30.12
C THR A 136 -9.13 16.15 -29.40
N ASP A 137 -8.95 17.18 -28.57
CA ASP A 137 -7.70 17.43 -27.83
C ASP A 137 -7.58 16.50 -26.61
N SER A 138 -8.73 16.18 -25.99
CA SER A 138 -8.82 15.23 -24.86
C SER A 138 -8.30 13.83 -25.20
N TYR A 139 -8.65 13.30 -26.39
CA TYR A 139 -8.17 11.98 -26.84
C TYR A 139 -6.65 11.97 -27.11
N ARG A 140 -6.12 13.04 -27.73
CA ARG A 140 -4.67 13.15 -27.99
C ARG A 140 -3.90 13.26 -26.69
N HIS A 141 -4.37 14.07 -25.74
CA HIS A 141 -3.77 14.22 -24.42
C HIS A 141 -3.73 12.87 -23.68
N GLN A 142 -4.84 12.12 -23.68
CA GLN A 142 -4.90 10.81 -23.03
C GLN A 142 -3.93 9.78 -23.67
N HIS A 143 -3.74 9.80 -24.99
CA HIS A 143 -2.78 8.94 -25.66
C HIS A 143 -1.32 9.29 -25.31
N ILE A 144 -0.98 10.59 -25.25
CA ILE A 144 0.36 11.06 -24.85
C ILE A 144 0.63 10.72 -23.38
N MET A 145 -0.33 10.92 -22.48
CA MET A 145 -0.24 10.51 -21.07
C MET A 145 0.01 9.02 -20.92
N ARG A 146 -0.68 8.19 -21.71
CA ARG A 146 -0.48 6.73 -21.71
C ARG A 146 0.93 6.37 -22.15
N ARG A 147 1.45 7.02 -23.20
CA ARG A 147 2.85 6.85 -23.63
C ARG A 147 3.85 7.30 -22.56
N PHE A 148 3.62 8.45 -21.93
CA PHE A 148 4.46 8.92 -20.82
C PHE A 148 4.49 7.92 -19.67
N THR A 149 3.33 7.40 -19.26
CA THR A 149 3.19 6.43 -18.18
C THR A 149 3.96 5.13 -18.46
N HIS A 150 3.89 4.64 -19.70
CA HIS A 150 4.54 3.37 -20.08
C HIS A 150 6.02 3.51 -20.47
N ALA A 151 6.38 4.56 -21.21
CA ALA A 151 7.72 4.71 -21.77
C ALA A 151 8.68 5.46 -20.83
N ALA A 152 8.21 6.56 -20.22
CA ALA A 152 9.05 7.42 -19.39
C ALA A 152 9.02 7.01 -17.91
N LEU A 153 7.82 6.94 -17.29
CA LEU A 153 7.70 6.65 -15.86
C LEU A 153 7.95 5.19 -15.52
N ARG A 154 7.46 4.26 -16.35
CA ARG A 154 7.51 2.81 -16.11
C ARG A 154 6.85 2.41 -14.76
N PRO A 155 6.66 1.10 -14.51
CA PRO A 155 6.21 0.58 -13.22
C PRO A 155 6.91 1.15 -11.98
N ASP A 156 8.23 1.33 -12.07
CA ASP A 156 9.07 1.71 -10.93
C ASP A 156 9.01 3.21 -10.63
N GLY A 157 8.90 4.08 -11.65
CA GLY A 157 8.73 5.52 -11.44
C GLY A 157 7.37 5.87 -10.86
N ILE A 158 6.30 5.15 -11.25
CA ILE A 158 4.97 5.30 -10.64
C ILE A 158 5.01 4.91 -9.15
N LEU A 159 5.74 3.85 -8.81
CA LEU A 159 5.92 3.43 -7.43
C LEU A 159 6.69 4.51 -6.63
N LEU A 160 7.75 5.08 -7.21
CA LEU A 160 8.54 6.13 -6.58
C LEU A 160 7.74 7.41 -6.35
N LEU A 161 6.97 7.86 -7.34
CA LEU A 161 6.06 9.00 -7.22
C LEU A 161 5.04 8.80 -6.10
N ARG A 162 4.54 7.57 -5.94
CA ARG A 162 3.63 7.23 -4.86
C ARG A 162 4.29 7.20 -3.48
N PHE A 163 5.55 6.78 -3.41
CA PHE A 163 6.33 6.92 -2.18
C PHE A 163 6.51 8.38 -1.80
N ILE A 164 6.80 9.24 -2.78
CA ILE A 164 6.92 10.69 -2.59
C ILE A 164 5.57 11.26 -2.13
N GLU A 165 4.46 10.89 -2.75
CA GLU A 165 3.12 11.31 -2.32
C GLU A 165 2.84 10.92 -0.86
N GLY A 166 3.22 9.70 -0.45
CA GLY A 166 3.02 9.21 0.91
C GLY A 166 3.90 9.88 1.97
N HIS A 167 5.09 10.37 1.62
CA HIS A 167 6.06 10.92 2.59
C HIS A 167 6.19 12.45 2.53
N ALA A 168 6.17 13.03 1.33
CA ALA A 168 6.30 14.47 1.08
C ALA A 168 4.96 15.15 0.76
N GLY A 169 3.88 14.37 0.63
CA GLY A 169 2.53 14.87 0.36
C GLY A 169 2.19 14.93 -1.13
N ALA A 170 0.88 14.95 -1.40
CA ALA A 170 0.36 14.89 -2.77
C ALA A 170 0.72 16.11 -3.63
N ILE A 171 0.92 17.29 -3.02
CA ILE A 171 1.28 18.52 -3.75
C ILE A 171 2.66 18.38 -4.39
N VAL A 172 3.65 17.95 -3.60
CA VAL A 172 5.04 17.76 -4.07
C VAL A 172 5.11 16.71 -5.18
N ALA A 173 4.38 15.60 -5.02
CA ALA A 173 4.32 14.56 -6.04
C ALA A 173 3.71 15.07 -7.36
N ARG A 174 2.68 15.92 -7.30
CA ARG A 174 2.05 16.53 -8.47
C ARG A 174 3.00 17.48 -9.19
N GLU A 175 3.65 18.40 -8.47
CA GLU A 175 4.61 19.34 -9.07
C GLU A 175 5.75 18.59 -9.78
N LEU A 176 6.28 17.55 -9.14
CA LEU A 176 7.31 16.70 -9.74
C LEU A 176 6.81 15.99 -11.00
N THR A 177 5.60 15.43 -10.95
CA THR A 177 4.98 14.76 -12.12
C THR A 177 4.79 15.74 -13.28
N THR A 178 4.32 16.96 -12.99
CA THR A 178 4.12 17.99 -14.00
C THR A 178 5.43 18.40 -14.66
N LYS A 179 6.50 18.63 -13.88
CA LYS A 179 7.82 18.95 -14.46
C LYS A 179 8.36 17.80 -15.32
N LEU A 180 8.30 16.57 -14.82
CA LEU A 180 8.71 15.38 -15.59
C LEU A 180 7.92 15.24 -16.90
N PHE A 181 6.64 15.60 -16.90
CA PHE A 181 5.80 15.57 -18.10
C PHE A 181 6.20 16.65 -19.10
N THR A 182 6.44 17.89 -18.65
CA THR A 182 6.91 18.98 -19.50
C THR A 182 8.26 18.65 -20.15
N ASP A 183 9.23 18.16 -19.38
CA ASP A 183 10.56 17.78 -19.88
C ASP A 183 10.45 16.66 -20.94
N TYR A 184 9.54 15.70 -20.73
CA TYR A 184 9.29 14.62 -21.70
C TYR A 184 8.70 15.13 -23.01
N LEU A 185 7.82 16.12 -22.97
CA LEU A 185 7.25 16.74 -24.18
C LEU A 185 8.31 17.51 -24.96
N GLU A 186 9.18 18.26 -24.28
CA GLU A 186 10.29 18.98 -24.91
C GLU A 186 11.26 18.01 -25.59
N GLN A 187 11.59 16.90 -24.92
CA GLN A 187 12.44 15.87 -25.50
C GLN A 187 11.81 15.17 -26.71
N MET A 188 10.49 14.99 -26.71
CA MET A 188 9.76 14.43 -27.86
C MET A 188 9.76 15.39 -29.06
N SER A 189 9.65 16.70 -28.81
CA SER A 189 9.76 17.74 -29.85
C SER A 189 11.17 17.79 -30.46
N TYR A 190 12.20 17.74 -29.61
CA TYR A 190 13.60 17.75 -30.07
C TYR A 190 13.98 16.52 -30.90
N ASN A 191 13.55 15.32 -30.48
CA ASN A 191 13.87 14.06 -31.16
C ASN A 191 13.12 13.85 -32.48
N ASN A 192 12.22 14.76 -32.86
CA ASN A 192 11.48 14.68 -34.12
C ASN A 192 11.78 15.91 -35.03
N PRO A 193 13.03 16.08 -35.52
CA PRO A 193 13.42 17.23 -36.34
C PRO A 193 12.84 17.21 -37.78
N GLY A 194 11.83 16.37 -38.05
CA GLY A 194 11.50 15.85 -39.38
C GLY A 194 10.23 16.39 -40.05
N HIS A 195 9.64 17.51 -39.64
CA HIS A 195 8.56 18.11 -40.44
C HIS A 195 8.54 19.65 -40.50
N SER A 196 9.71 20.28 -40.50
CA SER A 196 9.83 21.74 -40.69
C SER A 196 10.87 22.12 -41.75
N HIS A 197 10.90 21.40 -42.87
CA HIS A 197 11.46 21.94 -44.11
C HIS A 197 10.34 22.06 -45.15
N SER A 198 9.53 23.10 -45.05
CA SER A 198 8.77 23.60 -46.19
C SER A 198 9.61 24.68 -46.88
N THR A 199 10.30 24.26 -47.94
CA THR A 199 10.88 25.16 -48.93
C THR A 199 9.77 26.06 -49.49
N LYS A 200 9.92 27.38 -49.33
CA LYS A 200 9.10 28.38 -50.03
C LYS A 200 9.26 28.18 -51.54
N SER A 201 8.28 27.53 -52.18
CA SER A 201 8.09 27.60 -53.63
C SER A 201 6.83 28.41 -53.94
N THR A 202 7.05 29.50 -54.65
CA THR A 202 6.05 30.45 -55.14
C THR A 202 5.22 29.84 -56.28
N SER A 203 3.95 29.48 -56.06
CA SER A 203 2.85 29.57 -57.05
C SER A 203 1.52 28.95 -56.54
N PRO A 204 0.35 29.34 -57.11
CA PRO A 204 -0.92 29.29 -56.40
C PRO A 204 -1.78 28.07 -56.75
N GLY A 205 -2.47 27.56 -55.73
CA GLY A 205 -3.69 26.75 -55.85
C GLY A 205 -3.49 25.25 -55.66
N VAL A 206 -3.81 24.77 -54.46
CA VAL A 206 -4.58 23.54 -54.12
C VAL A 206 -4.66 23.49 -52.59
N ILE A 207 -5.88 23.32 -52.06
CA ILE A 207 -6.13 23.13 -50.63
C ILE A 207 -5.78 21.67 -50.30
N ASP A 208 -4.75 21.47 -49.48
CA ASP A 208 -4.43 20.19 -48.86
C ASP A 208 -4.37 20.42 -47.34
N ASP A 209 -5.38 19.93 -46.63
CA ASP A 209 -5.55 20.09 -45.19
C ASP A 209 -4.59 19.15 -44.44
N GLY A 210 -3.34 19.58 -44.32
CA GLY A 210 -2.34 19.00 -43.42
C GLY A 210 -2.51 19.48 -41.97
N PRO A 211 -2.15 18.67 -40.96
CA PRO A 211 -2.43 18.98 -39.56
C PRO A 211 -1.56 20.14 -39.06
N HIS A 212 -2.22 21.24 -38.70
CA HIS A 212 -1.61 22.41 -38.08
C HIS A 212 -0.94 22.06 -36.73
N GLU A 213 0.39 21.96 -36.71
CA GLU A 213 1.21 22.01 -35.50
C GLU A 213 1.37 23.46 -35.03
N ASN A 214 0.46 23.92 -34.18
CA ASN A 214 0.64 25.18 -33.45
C ASN A 214 -0.16 25.15 -32.14
N LEU A 215 0.20 24.31 -31.16
CA LEU A 215 -0.39 24.47 -29.81
C LEU A 215 0.38 23.76 -28.67
N TYR A 216 1.70 23.87 -28.61
CA TYR A 216 2.42 23.69 -27.33
C TYR A 216 3.39 24.86 -27.15
N ASN A 217 2.83 26.01 -26.79
CA ASN A 217 3.65 27.14 -26.38
C ASN A 217 4.09 26.89 -24.93
N SER A 218 5.33 26.39 -24.75
CA SER A 218 5.96 26.11 -23.45
C SER A 218 5.89 27.33 -22.51
N GLY A 219 5.78 28.55 -23.06
CA GLY A 219 5.62 29.79 -22.31
C GLY A 219 4.30 29.97 -21.53
N LYS A 220 3.21 29.25 -21.83
CA LYS A 220 1.93 29.42 -21.08
C LYS A 220 1.85 28.60 -19.79
N VAL A 221 2.69 27.58 -19.62
CA VAL A 221 2.73 26.77 -18.40
C VAL A 221 3.45 27.51 -17.27
N GLY A 222 4.45 28.34 -17.59
CA GLY A 222 5.21 29.12 -16.59
C GLY A 222 4.48 30.34 -16.02
N VAL A 223 3.44 30.85 -16.68
CA VAL A 223 2.76 32.11 -16.28
C VAL A 223 1.56 31.87 -15.34
N LEU A 224 1.14 30.61 -15.15
CA LEU A 224 0.01 30.27 -14.27
C LEU A 224 0.43 29.63 -12.94
N MET A 225 1.62 29.95 -12.43
CA MET A 225 2.20 29.40 -11.19
C MET A 225 2.66 30.49 -10.21
N THR A 226 1.89 31.56 -10.06
CA THR A 226 1.99 32.43 -8.88
C THR A 226 0.73 32.24 -8.03
N PRO A 227 0.84 31.81 -6.76
CA PRO A 227 -0.27 31.89 -5.83
C PRO A 227 -0.58 33.38 -5.59
N ASP A 228 -1.79 33.81 -5.91
CA ASP A 228 -2.32 35.09 -5.41
C ASP A 228 -2.45 34.98 -3.89
N PHE A 229 -1.52 35.62 -3.17
CA PHE A 229 -1.65 35.86 -1.74
C PHE A 229 -2.56 37.08 -1.52
N PRO A 230 -3.61 37.00 -0.69
CA PRO A 230 -4.28 38.20 -0.21
C PRO A 230 -3.39 38.92 0.82
N GLU A 231 -2.94 40.12 0.49
CA GLU A 231 -2.39 41.08 1.45
C GLU A 231 -3.44 41.35 2.54
N LYS A 232 -3.14 40.93 3.77
CA LYS A 232 -3.85 41.42 4.94
C LYS A 232 -3.30 42.81 5.25
N HIS A 233 -4.03 43.83 4.81
CA HIS A 233 -3.87 45.18 5.34
C HIS A 233 -4.16 45.16 6.85
N LEU A 234 -3.14 45.50 7.65
CA LEU A 234 -3.28 45.99 9.01
C LEU A 234 -2.71 47.41 9.05
#